data_AF-Q8XYU3-F1
#
_entry.id   AF-Q8XYU3-F1
#
_cell.length_a   1.000
_cell.length_b   1.000
_cell.length_c   1.000
_cell.angle_alpha   90.00
_cell.angle_beta   90.00
_cell.angle_gamma   90.00
#
_symmetry.space_group_name_H-M   'P 1'
#
loop_
_entity.id
_entity.type
_entity.pdbx_description
1 polymer ?
#
loop_
_entity_poly.entity_id
_entity_poly.type
_entity_poly.pdbx_seq_one_letter_code
_entity_poly.pdbx_strand_id
1 'polypeptide(L)' 'MTITTDRTALILRVAELEAEVRIWRAAAVAEDAYASLRAQAGSSLELAAFDRLQKAMRDRAPLRALAIHAARTERRAT' A
#
# COMPACT_ATOMS: atom_id res chain seq x y z
N MET A 1 -19.33 5.84 27.86
CA MET A 1 -18.07 5.27 27.34
C MET A 1 -16.95 6.20 27.71
N THR A 2 -15.98 5.71 28.46
CA THR A 2 -15.03 6.49 29.27
C THR A 2 -13.71 6.62 28.52
N ILE A 3 -13.29 7.86 28.24
CA ILE A 3 -11.98 8.39 27.77
C ILE A 3 -10.84 7.40 27.45
N THR A 4 -10.58 6.40 28.30
CA THR A 4 -9.64 5.29 28.04
C THR A 4 -10.00 4.44 26.82
N THR A 5 -11.29 4.18 26.55
CA THR A 5 -11.73 3.45 25.35
C THR A 5 -11.42 4.24 24.07
N ASP A 6 -11.63 5.56 24.10
CA ASP A 6 -11.38 6.44 22.96
C ASP A 6 -9.87 6.56 22.68
N ARG A 7 -9.03 6.58 23.73
CA ARG A 7 -7.57 6.58 23.58
C ARG A 7 -7.04 5.30 22.95
N THR A 8 -7.51 4.13 23.40
CA THR A 8 -7.07 2.84 22.84
C THR A 8 -7.51 2.70 21.38
N ALA A 9 -8.74 3.10 21.06
CA ALA A 9 -9.23 3.12 19.68
C ALA A 9 -8.39 4.03 18.78
N LEU A 10 -8.01 5.22 19.27
CA LEU A 10 -7.15 6.14 18.53
C LEU A 10 -5.75 5.57 18.28
N ILE A 11 -5.13 4.92 19.29
CA ILE A 11 -3.82 4.29 19.14
C ILE A 11 -3.86 3.18 18.08
N LEU A 12 -4.88 2.33 18.13
CA LEU A 12 -5.07 1.27 17.14
C LEU A 12 -5.24 1.88 15.74
N ARG A 13 -6.05 2.94 15.62
CA ARG A 13 -6.26 3.61 14.34
C ARG A 13 -5.00 4.25 13.77
N VAL A 14 -4.16 4.85 14.62
CA VAL A 14 -2.86 5.40 14.20
C VAL A 14 -1.95 4.27 13.71
N ALA A 15 -1.86 3.16 14.44
CA ALA A 15 -1.04 2.01 14.03
C ALA A 15 -1.50 1.40 12.69
N GLU A 16 -2.81 1.32 12.45
CA GLU A 16 -3.37 0.94 11.16
C GLU A 16 -2.94 1.89 10.05
N LEU A 17 -3.10 3.20 10.24
CA LEU A 17 -2.70 4.21 9.26
C LEU A 17 -1.19 4.17 8.96
N GLU A 18 -0.35 3.98 9.98
CA GLU A 18 1.09 3.81 9.79
C GLU A 18 1.43 2.53 9.01
N ALA A 19 0.67 1.44 9.21
CA ALA A 19 0.81 0.24 8.40
C ALA A 19 0.39 0.48 6.94
N GLU A 20 -0.74 1.16 6.72
CA GLU A 20 -1.21 1.53 5.38
C GLU A 20 -0.16 2.37 4.63
N VAL A 21 0.36 3.43 5.28
CA VAL A 21 1.40 4.29 4.69
C VAL A 21 2.66 3.50 4.33
N ARG A 22 3.09 2.57 5.19
CA ARG A 22 4.26 1.71 4.89
C ARG A 22 4.03 0.84 3.66
N ILE A 23 2.85 0.25 3.51
CA ILE A 23 2.50 -0.57 2.34
C ILE A 23 2.51 0.28 1.05
N TRP A 24 1.88 1.45 1.08
CA TRP A 24 1.88 2.36 -0.07
C TRP A 24 3.29 2.82 -0.45
N ARG A 25 4.13 3.14 0.54
CA ARG A 25 5.52 3.55 0.32
C ARG A 25 6.35 2.40 -0.27
N ALA A 26 6.22 1.19 0.27
CA ALA A 26 6.96 0.02 -0.24
C ALA A 26 6.62 -0.26 -1.71
N ALA A 27 5.34 -0.13 -2.07
CA ALA A 27 4.89 -0.24 -3.44
C ALA A 27 5.47 0.84 -4.36
N ALA A 28 5.44 2.12 -3.95
CA ALA A 28 6.00 3.20 -4.73
C ALA A 28 7.52 3.03 -4.96
N VAL A 29 8.26 2.63 -3.92
CA VAL A 29 9.70 2.34 -4.03
C VAL A 29 9.97 1.18 -4.97
N ALA A 30 9.16 0.11 -4.93
CA ALA A 30 9.33 -1.02 -5.83
C ALA A 30 8.98 -0.69 -7.29
N GLU A 31 7.95 0.13 -7.51
CA GLU A 31 7.59 0.66 -8.84
C GLU A 31 8.74 1.50 -9.42
N ASP A 32 9.28 2.44 -8.66
CA ASP A 32 10.40 3.30 -9.08
C ASP A 32 11.69 2.50 -9.33
N ALA A 33 12.01 1.55 -8.44
CA ALA A 33 13.18 0.70 -8.57
C ALA A 33 13.12 -0.19 -9.82
N TYR A 34 11.93 -0.71 -10.17
CA TYR A 34 11.76 -1.49 -11.39
C TYR A 34 11.77 -0.60 -12.64
N ALA A 35 11.11 0.56 -12.61
CA ALA A 35 11.05 1.49 -13.74
C ALA A 35 12.41 2.11 -14.09
N SER A 36 13.26 2.35 -13.08
CA SER A 36 14.62 2.87 -13.26
C SER A 36 15.67 1.79 -13.53
N LEU A 37 15.28 0.51 -13.54
CA LEU A 37 16.21 -0.60 -13.69
C LEU A 37 16.81 -0.65 -15.10
N ARG A 38 18.14 -0.59 -15.17
CA ARG A 38 18.91 -0.80 -16.41
C ARG A 38 19.53 -2.19 -16.40
N ALA A 39 18.68 -3.22 -16.42
CA ALA A 39 19.09 -4.62 -16.48
C ALA A 39 18.58 -5.26 -17.78
N GLN A 40 19.26 -6.30 -18.27
CA GLN A 40 18.77 -7.07 -19.40
C GLN A 40 17.49 -7.81 -19.00
N ALA A 41 16.51 -7.86 -19.91
CA ALA A 41 15.27 -8.61 -19.71
C ALA A 41 15.57 -10.09 -19.44
N GLY A 42 14.92 -10.67 -18.43
CA GLY A 42 15.13 -12.07 -18.04
C GLY A 42 16.45 -12.33 -17.29
N SER A 43 17.23 -11.29 -17.00
CA SER A 43 18.37 -11.42 -16.08
C SER A 43 17.89 -11.68 -14.66
N SER A 44 18.73 -12.32 -13.84
CA SER A 44 18.44 -12.55 -12.42
C SER A 44 18.14 -11.26 -11.65
N LEU A 45 18.77 -10.14 -12.04
CA LEU A 45 18.55 -8.83 -11.45
C LEU A 45 17.15 -8.29 -11.76
N GLU A 46 16.70 -8.43 -13.01
CA GLU A 46 15.36 -8.00 -13.44
C GLU A 46 14.28 -8.85 -12.78
N LEU A 47 14.44 -10.18 -12.75
CA LEU A 47 13.51 -11.09 -12.09
C LEU A 47 13.40 -10.80 -10.59
N ALA A 48 14.52 -10.53 -9.91
CA ALA A 48 14.50 -10.19 -8.49
C ALA A 48 13.79 -8.83 -8.22
N ALA A 49 13.95 -7.86 -9.10
CA ALA A 49 13.23 -6.58 -8.99
C ALA A 49 11.73 -6.76 -9.27
N PHE A 50 11.39 -7.59 -10.26
CA PHE A 50 10.01 -7.94 -10.60
C PHE A 50 9.30 -8.65 -9.45
N ASP A 51 9.94 -9.63 -8.80
CA ASP A 51 9.38 -10.33 -7.64
C ASP A 51 9.05 -9.38 -6.48
N ARG A 52 9.95 -8.43 -6.20
CA ARG A 52 9.71 -7.39 -5.18
C ARG A 52 8.53 -6.51 -5.55
N LEU A 53 8.43 -6.11 -6.82
CA LEU A 53 7.30 -5.34 -7.33
C LEU A 53 5.99 -6.12 -7.19
N GLN A 54 5.96 -7.39 -7.61
CA GLN A 54 4.78 -8.24 -7.49
C GLN A 54 4.32 -8.39 -6.05
N LYS A 55 5.27 -8.63 -5.12
CA LYS A 55 4.97 -8.70 -3.70
C LYS A 55 4.35 -7.39 -3.19
N ALA A 56 4.98 -6.26 -3.48
CA ALA A 56 4.49 -4.96 -3.03
C ALA A 56 3.12 -4.60 -3.62
N MET A 57 2.85 -4.98 -4.87
CA MET A 57 1.53 -4.83 -5.51
C MET A 57 0.47 -5.69 -4.83
N ARG A 58 0.81 -6.93 -4.47
CA ARG A 58 -0.09 -7.85 -3.76
C ARG A 58 -0.45 -7.31 -2.37
N ASP A 59 0.54 -6.83 -1.63
CA ASP A 59 0.35 -6.26 -0.29
C ASP A 59 -0.54 -5.00 -0.35
N ARG A 60 -0.42 -4.19 -1.40
CA ARG A 60 -1.22 -2.97 -1.63
C ARG A 60 -2.64 -3.22 -2.15
N ALA A 61 -2.90 -4.36 -2.77
CA ALA A 61 -4.15 -4.62 -3.49
C ALA A 61 -5.42 -4.43 -2.62
N PRO A 62 -5.48 -4.91 -1.36
CA PRO A 62 -6.65 -4.70 -0.51
C PRO A 62 -6.92 -3.21 -0.22
N LEU A 63 -5.87 -2.44 0.08
CA LEU A 63 -5.98 -1.00 0.35
C LEU A 63 -6.50 -0.24 -0.87
N ARG A 64 -6.03 -0.61 -2.06
CA ARG A 64 -6.52 -0.04 -3.32
C ARG A 64 -8.00 -0.35 -3.55
N ALA A 65 -8.45 -1.57 -3.26
CA ALA A 65 -9.86 -1.94 -3.38
C ALA A 65 -10.75 -1.11 -2.45
N LEU A 66 -10.32 -0.90 -1.19
CA LEU A 66 -11.01 -0.05 -0.23
C LEU A 66 -11.08 1.40 -0.70
N ALA A 67 -9.97 1.97 -1.18
CA ALA A 67 -9.92 3.32 -1.71
C ALA A 67 -10.86 3.53 -2.92
N ILE A 68 -10.91 2.55 -3.83
CA ILE A 68 -11.85 2.59 -4.98
C ILE A 68 -13.30 2.56 -4.51
N HIS A 69 -13.61 1.72 -3.52
CA HIS A 69 -14.96 1.63 -2.98
C HIS A 69 -15.38 2.97 -2.34
N ALA A 70 -14.52 3.54 -1.49
CA ALA A 70 -14.73 4.83 -0.84
C ALA A 70 -15.00 5.95 -1.86
N ALA A 71 -14.16 6.06 -2.91
CA ALA A 71 -14.32 7.06 -3.95
C ALA A 71 -15.64 6.91 -4.74
N ARG A 72 -16.12 5.68 -4.94
CA ARG A 72 -17.41 5.42 -5.61
C ARG A 72 -18.60 5.81 -4.74
N THR A 73 -18.53 5.56 -3.43
CA THR A 73 -19.57 5.98 -2.48
C THR A 73 -19.66 7.51 -2.39
N GLU A 74 -18.53 8.21 -2.34
CA GLU A 74 -18.51 9.68 -2.33
C GLU A 74 -19.15 10.29 -3.58
N ARG A 75 -18.81 9.78 -4.77
CA ARG A 75 -19.39 10.25 -6.05
C ARG A 75 -20.90 10.03 -6.16
N ARG A 76 -21.48 9.04 -5.48
CA ARG A 76 -22.93 8.81 -5.49
C ARG A 76 -23.70 9.72 -4.54
N ALA A 77 -23.01 10.31 -3.56
CA ALA A 77 -23.60 11.19 -2.58
C ALA A 77 -23.64 12.67 -3.03
N THR A 78 -22.98 12.99 -4.14
CA THR A 78 -22.92 14.31 -4.80
C THR A 78 -23.75 14.34 -6.07
#